data_AF-A0A5C7QFL2-F1
#
_entry.id   AF-A0A5C7QFL2-F1
#
_cell.length_a   1.000
_cell.length_b   1.000
_cell.length_c   1.000
_cell.angle_alpha   90.00
_cell.angle_beta   90.00
_cell.angle_gamma   90.00
#
_symmetry.space_group_name_H-M   'P 1'
#
loop_
_entity.id
_entity.type
_entity.pdbx_description
1 polymer ?
#
loop_
_entity_poly.entity_id
_entity_poly.type
_entity_poly.pdbx_seq_one_letter_code
_entity_poly.pdbx_strand_id
1 'polypeptide(L)'
;MTNAITPLDERELVATLSARSEKLLPAQDESIFEAPEVLNAFTQLVSSLRASLDDDVFIDDVRIAKGAYHADVYAKEKLGSMQPSLEPLLEQLGKSVASLELNAERPRPLPAADCGVAKGMLAILEASKELAAVGALVDVDHKGGAAQKLPAPTPRAISALPAHKDRQSRKVDGEVTGLGRGDARGCEVQIDGGRYFIVRNLALEDAWSWVMARAKLTGKANWDNGQWVLDTYQMQDQLVLS
;
A
#
# COMPACT_ATOMS: atom_id res chain seq x y z
N MET A 1 7.83 -18.82 -16.02
CA MET A 1 8.36 -17.47 -15.75
C MET A 1 9.52 -17.64 -14.80
N THR A 2 10.73 -17.36 -15.25
CA THR A 2 11.97 -17.56 -14.51
C THR A 2 12.09 -16.50 -13.43
N ASN A 3 12.05 -16.92 -12.15
CA ASN A 3 12.52 -16.12 -11.04
C ASN A 3 13.98 -15.76 -11.33
N ALA A 4 14.22 -14.50 -11.71
CA ALA A 4 15.57 -13.96 -11.80
C ALA A 4 16.10 -13.86 -10.38
N ILE A 5 16.73 -14.95 -9.92
CA ILE A 5 17.58 -14.97 -8.73
C ILE A 5 18.69 -13.97 -9.04
N THR A 6 18.55 -12.75 -8.55
CA THR A 6 19.64 -11.78 -8.56
C THR A 6 20.76 -12.38 -7.71
N PRO A 7 22.04 -12.33 -8.13
CA PRO A 7 23.13 -12.85 -7.33
C PRO A 7 23.12 -12.18 -5.95
N LEU A 8 23.26 -12.97 -4.89
CA LEU A 8 23.27 -12.54 -3.48
C LEU A 8 24.48 -11.65 -3.10
N ASP A 9 25.34 -11.27 -4.05
CA ASP A 9 26.74 -10.88 -3.76
C ASP A 9 27.06 -9.38 -3.91
N GLU A 10 26.07 -8.51 -4.19
CA GLU A 10 26.29 -7.05 -4.35
C GLU A 10 25.37 -6.19 -3.46
N ARG A 11 24.69 -6.82 -2.49
CA ARG A 11 23.72 -6.15 -1.62
C ARG A 11 24.25 -6.03 -0.21
N GLU A 12 24.36 -4.80 0.28
CA GLU A 12 24.79 -4.53 1.63
C GLU A 12 23.59 -4.46 2.58
N LEU A 13 23.62 -5.23 3.69
CA LEU A 13 22.64 -5.08 4.76
C LEU A 13 22.76 -3.68 5.37
N VAL A 14 21.66 -2.94 5.41
CA VAL A 14 21.57 -1.59 5.98
C VAL A 14 20.97 -1.63 7.38
N ALA A 15 19.89 -2.38 7.56
CA ALA A 15 19.18 -2.48 8.82
C ALA A 15 18.35 -3.77 8.90
N THR A 16 17.96 -4.14 10.11
CA THR A 16 16.95 -5.18 10.36
C THR A 16 15.76 -4.55 11.09
N LEU A 17 14.56 -4.72 10.53
CA LEU A 17 13.30 -4.36 11.19
C LEU A 17 12.88 -5.52 12.08
N SER A 18 12.49 -5.25 13.32
CA SER A 18 12.15 -6.27 14.32
C SER A 18 10.85 -5.91 15.05
N ALA A 19 9.82 -6.76 14.95
CA ALA A 19 8.58 -6.65 15.71
C ALA A 19 8.47 -7.80 16.72
N ARG A 20 8.68 -7.51 18.00
CA ARG A 20 8.62 -8.51 19.07
C ARG A 20 7.18 -8.80 19.48
N SER A 21 6.92 -10.06 19.84
CA SER A 21 5.65 -10.44 20.46
C SER A 21 5.87 -11.50 21.52
N GLU A 22 5.31 -11.28 22.71
CA GLU A 22 5.33 -12.28 23.79
C GLU A 22 4.51 -13.54 23.44
N LYS A 23 3.64 -13.44 22.43
CA LYS A 23 2.86 -14.57 21.92
C LYS A 23 3.66 -15.47 20.98
N LEU A 24 4.81 -14.99 20.47
CA LEU A 24 5.74 -15.79 19.66
C LEU A 24 6.59 -16.68 20.58
N LEU A 25 6.06 -17.85 20.89
CA LEU A 25 6.72 -18.82 21.75
C LEU A 25 7.06 -20.09 20.97
N PRO A 26 8.22 -20.71 21.23
CA PRO A 26 8.47 -22.06 20.76
C PRO A 26 7.44 -22.99 21.39
N ALA A 27 6.80 -23.80 20.56
CA ALA A 27 6.02 -24.94 20.99
C ALA A 27 6.93 -26.07 21.47
N GLN A 28 6.33 -27.13 22.02
CA GLN A 28 7.07 -28.26 22.57
C GLN A 28 7.79 -29.10 21.50
N ASP A 29 7.45 -28.93 20.23
CA ASP A 29 7.89 -29.74 19.09
C ASP A 29 8.73 -28.94 18.07
N GLU A 30 9.48 -27.92 18.54
CA GLU A 30 10.27 -26.99 17.72
C GLU A 30 9.45 -26.09 16.77
N SER A 31 8.11 -26.27 16.70
CA SER A 31 7.23 -25.34 16.01
C SER A 31 7.10 -24.02 16.76
N ILE A 32 6.54 -22.99 16.13
CA ILE A 32 6.36 -21.66 16.73
C ILE A 32 4.87 -21.35 16.76
N PHE A 33 4.38 -20.90 17.92
CA PHE A 33 3.05 -20.30 18.00
C PHE A 33 3.10 -18.90 17.41
N GLU A 34 2.45 -18.72 16.26
CA GLU A 34 2.37 -17.42 15.62
C GLU A 34 1.43 -16.47 16.39
N ALA A 35 1.70 -15.18 16.24
CA ALA A 35 0.82 -14.09 16.64
C ALA A 35 0.24 -13.46 15.35
N PRO A 36 -0.90 -13.95 14.82
CA PRO A 36 -1.36 -13.60 13.48
C PRO A 36 -1.64 -12.12 13.29
N GLU A 37 -2.11 -11.43 14.34
CA GLU A 37 -2.40 -10.00 14.28
C GLU A 37 -1.12 -9.18 14.13
N VAL A 38 -0.05 -9.58 14.83
CA VAL A 38 1.27 -8.94 14.71
C VAL A 38 1.90 -9.25 13.37
N LEU A 39 1.81 -10.51 12.89
CA LEU A 39 2.33 -10.91 11.58
C LEU A 39 1.66 -10.10 10.45
N ASN A 40 0.33 -9.99 10.48
CA ASN A 40 -0.42 -9.27 9.46
C ASN A 40 -0.03 -7.79 9.44
N ALA A 41 -0.03 -7.12 10.60
CA ALA A 41 0.33 -5.71 10.69
C ALA A 41 1.80 -5.46 10.31
N PHE A 42 2.72 -6.36 10.67
CA PHE A 42 4.14 -6.25 10.30
C PHE A 42 4.35 -6.48 8.81
N THR A 43 3.65 -7.44 8.20
CA THR A 43 3.69 -7.67 6.76
C THR A 43 3.16 -6.46 5.98
N GLN A 44 2.09 -5.83 6.47
CA GLN A 44 1.56 -4.58 5.88
C GLN A 44 2.54 -3.41 6.00
N LEU A 45 3.24 -3.29 7.13
CA LEU A 45 4.30 -2.30 7.30
C LEU A 45 5.42 -2.52 6.29
N VAL A 46 5.94 -3.75 6.18
CA VAL A 46 6.99 -4.11 5.22
C VAL A 46 6.54 -3.83 3.78
N SER A 47 5.30 -4.17 3.43
CA SER A 47 4.74 -3.85 2.12
C SER A 47 4.67 -2.36 1.85
N SER A 48 4.27 -1.56 2.85
CA SER A 48 4.18 -0.09 2.73
C SER A 48 5.55 0.56 2.60
N LEU A 49 6.55 0.03 3.32
CA LEU A 49 7.95 0.46 3.20
C LEU A 49 8.50 0.13 1.81
N ARG A 50 8.31 -1.09 1.30
CA ARG A 50 8.72 -1.48 -0.06
C ARG A 50 8.13 -0.56 -1.12
N ALA A 51 6.86 -0.15 -0.96
CA ALA A 51 6.20 0.74 -1.90
C ALA A 51 6.64 2.21 -1.81
N SER A 52 7.31 2.60 -0.71
CA SER A 52 7.69 3.99 -0.44
C SER A 52 9.19 4.25 -0.59
N LEU A 53 10.01 3.21 -0.66
CA LEU A 53 11.46 3.30 -0.81
C LEU A 53 11.87 3.25 -2.29
N ASP A 54 13.03 3.80 -2.59
CA ASP A 54 13.60 3.83 -3.94
C ASP A 54 13.96 2.42 -4.43
N ASP A 55 14.04 2.23 -5.75
CA ASP A 55 14.39 0.96 -6.43
C ASP A 55 15.79 0.40 -6.08
N ASP A 56 16.60 1.19 -5.37
CA ASP A 56 17.93 0.81 -4.88
C ASP A 56 17.90 0.15 -3.50
N VAL A 57 16.75 0.22 -2.80
CA VAL A 57 16.53 -0.42 -1.50
C VAL A 57 15.65 -1.65 -1.68
N PHE A 58 16.05 -2.74 -1.06
CA PHE A 58 15.35 -4.01 -1.10
C PHE A 58 15.04 -4.47 0.32
N ILE A 59 13.80 -4.85 0.60
CA ILE A 59 13.40 -5.41 1.89
C ILE A 59 13.04 -6.87 1.69
N ASP A 60 13.73 -7.76 2.39
CA ASP A 60 13.48 -9.20 2.38
C ASP A 60 12.11 -9.56 2.94
N ASP A 61 11.67 -10.79 2.66
CA ASP A 61 10.41 -11.30 3.20
C ASP A 61 10.46 -11.46 4.72
N VAL A 62 9.27 -11.37 5.34
CA VAL A 62 9.13 -11.48 6.79
C VAL A 62 9.51 -12.90 7.21
N ARG A 63 10.45 -13.00 8.15
CA ARG A 63 10.89 -14.24 8.78
C ARG A 63 10.67 -14.19 10.28
N ILE A 64 10.53 -15.36 10.91
CA ILE A 64 10.36 -15.48 12.36
C ILE A 64 11.67 -15.98 12.97
N ALA A 65 12.17 -15.27 13.97
CA ALA A 65 13.31 -15.73 14.77
C ALA A 65 13.24 -15.15 16.19
N LYS A 66 13.67 -15.92 17.19
CA LYS A 66 13.91 -15.44 18.57
C LYS A 66 12.76 -14.61 19.18
N GLY A 67 11.50 -15.01 18.97
CA GLY A 67 10.33 -14.32 19.53
C GLY A 67 9.94 -13.01 18.83
N ALA A 68 10.42 -12.81 17.60
CA ALA A 68 10.12 -11.64 16.79
C ALA A 68 9.92 -11.99 15.31
N TYR A 69 9.18 -11.12 14.63
CA TYR A 69 9.17 -11.05 13.18
C TYR A 69 10.28 -10.10 12.73
N HIS A 70 11.02 -10.50 11.71
CA HIS A 70 12.13 -9.75 11.15
C HIS A 70 11.99 -9.53 9.67
N ALA A 71 12.47 -8.39 9.18
CA ALA A 71 12.69 -8.14 7.77
C ALA A 71 14.01 -7.39 7.61
N ASP A 72 14.92 -7.96 6.81
CA ASP A 72 16.22 -7.37 6.55
C ASP A 72 16.10 -6.36 5.39
N VAL A 73 16.74 -5.20 5.55
CA VAL A 73 16.76 -4.12 4.56
C VAL A 73 18.16 -4.06 3.96
N TYR A 74 18.23 -4.16 2.65
CA TYR A 74 19.44 -4.16 1.86
C TYR A 74 19.48 -2.98 0.91
N ALA A 75 20.69 -2.56 0.56
CA ALA A 75 20.95 -1.59 -0.48
C ALA A 75 21.79 -2.20 -1.59
N LYS A 76 21.55 -1.77 -2.84
CA LYS A 76 22.50 -2.03 -3.93
C LYS A 76 23.80 -1.26 -3.68
N GLU A 77 24.95 -1.91 -3.77
CA GLU A 77 26.21 -1.19 -3.86
C GLU A 77 26.22 -0.34 -5.15
N LYS A 78 26.37 0.98 -5.02
CA LYS A 78 26.75 1.85 -6.14
C LYS A 78 28.18 2.30 -5.93
N LEU A 79 29.00 2.19 -6.98
CA LEU A 79 30.35 2.76 -7.00
C LEU A 79 30.27 4.26 -6.66
N GLY A 80 30.75 4.65 -5.48
CA GLY A 80 30.86 6.05 -5.05
C GLY A 80 29.64 6.65 -4.33
N SER A 81 28.62 5.88 -3.94
CA SER A 81 27.51 6.42 -3.14
C SER A 81 27.78 6.36 -1.63
N MET A 82 27.40 7.41 -0.90
CA MET A 82 27.14 7.31 0.54
C MET A 82 26.14 6.19 0.79
N GLN A 83 26.41 5.31 1.77
CA GLN A 83 25.49 4.22 2.13
C GLN A 83 24.08 4.78 2.35
N PRO A 84 23.05 4.22 1.69
CA PRO A 84 21.68 4.63 1.95
C PRO A 84 21.31 4.25 3.39
N SER A 85 20.96 5.25 4.19
CA SER A 85 20.50 5.09 5.57
C SER A 85 18.98 5.20 5.62
N LEU A 86 18.33 4.44 6.52
CA LEU A 86 16.90 4.63 6.81
C LEU A 86 16.64 5.85 7.71
N GLU A 87 17.69 6.47 8.28
CA GLU A 87 17.54 7.59 9.21
C GLU A 87 16.75 8.77 8.64
N PRO A 88 16.98 9.24 7.39
CA PRO A 88 16.20 10.33 6.82
C PRO A 88 14.71 10.01 6.73
N LEU A 89 14.37 8.75 6.41
CA LEU A 89 12.99 8.28 6.40
C LEU A 89 12.40 8.28 7.82
N LEU A 90 13.14 7.76 8.81
CA LEU A 90 12.69 7.72 10.21
C LEU A 90 12.49 9.13 10.77
N GLU A 91 13.38 10.07 10.47
CA GLU A 91 13.23 11.48 10.84
C GLU A 91 11.98 12.10 10.18
N GLN A 92 11.74 11.81 8.90
CA GLN A 92 10.58 12.30 8.18
C GLN A 92 9.27 11.71 8.72
N LEU A 93 9.26 10.42 9.06
CA LEU A 93 8.15 9.78 9.76
C LEU A 93 7.91 10.42 11.12
N GLY A 94 8.96 10.71 11.89
CA GLY A 94 8.84 11.41 13.18
C GLY A 94 8.23 12.80 13.06
N LYS A 95 8.66 13.59 12.06
CA LYS A 95 8.06 14.90 11.73
C LYS A 95 6.59 14.77 11.31
N SER A 96 6.27 13.71 10.55
CA SER A 96 4.91 13.43 10.10
C SER A 96 4.00 13.07 11.27
N VAL A 97 4.47 12.21 12.20
CA VAL A 97 3.76 11.90 13.45
C VAL A 97 3.46 13.19 14.21
N ALA A 98 4.48 14.02 14.50
CA ALA A 98 4.28 15.27 15.22
C ALA A 98 3.25 16.20 14.54
N SER A 99 3.26 16.26 13.20
CA SER A 99 2.30 17.06 12.43
C SER A 99 0.87 16.51 12.53
N LEU A 100 0.70 15.19 12.51
CA LEU A 100 -0.60 14.53 12.66
C LEU A 100 -1.15 14.68 14.08
N GLU A 101 -0.32 14.53 15.11
CA GLU A 101 -0.72 14.75 16.51
C GLU A 101 -1.22 16.19 16.70
N LEU A 102 -0.48 17.19 16.21
CA LEU A 102 -0.90 18.59 16.27
C LEU A 102 -2.20 18.85 15.49
N ASN A 103 -2.40 18.16 14.36
CA ASN A 103 -3.61 18.29 13.57
C ASN A 103 -4.84 17.71 14.29
N ALA A 104 -4.68 16.65 15.08
CA ALA A 104 -5.75 16.00 15.83
C ALA A 104 -6.28 16.83 17.02
N GLU A 105 -5.52 17.84 17.46
CA GLU A 105 -5.96 18.82 18.44
C GLU A 105 -6.74 20.01 17.81
N ARG A 106 -6.84 20.07 16.48
CA ARG A 106 -7.56 21.16 15.81
C ARG A 106 -9.08 20.97 15.94
N PRO A 107 -9.85 22.07 16.08
CA PRO A 107 -11.31 22.00 16.04
C PRO A 107 -11.87 21.41 14.73
N ARG A 108 -11.11 21.56 13.64
CA ARG A 108 -11.38 20.97 12.32
C ARG A 108 -10.06 20.40 11.78
N PRO A 109 -9.82 19.09 11.97
CA PRO A 109 -8.63 18.44 11.44
C PRO A 109 -8.55 18.54 9.91
N LEU A 110 -7.34 18.76 9.41
CA LEU A 110 -7.04 18.78 7.99
C LEU A 110 -6.76 17.37 7.45
N PRO A 111 -6.93 17.14 6.13
CA PRO A 111 -6.40 15.95 5.47
C PRO A 111 -4.89 15.78 5.67
N ALA A 112 -4.39 14.54 5.68
CA ALA A 112 -2.97 14.24 5.90
C ALA A 112 -2.03 14.96 4.92
N ALA A 113 -2.43 15.07 3.65
CA ALA A 113 -1.66 15.79 2.62
C ALA A 113 -1.47 17.27 2.97
N ASP A 114 -2.49 17.91 3.56
CA ASP A 114 -2.44 19.32 3.98
C ASP A 114 -1.63 19.49 5.29
N CYS A 115 -1.31 18.40 5.97
CA CYS A 115 -0.33 18.34 7.05
C CYS A 115 1.10 18.07 6.54
N GLY A 116 1.31 18.02 5.23
CA GLY A 116 2.61 17.70 4.62
C GLY A 116 2.97 16.21 4.66
N VAL A 117 2.01 15.32 4.94
CA VAL A 117 2.23 13.87 5.01
C VAL A 117 1.85 13.24 3.67
N ALA A 118 2.85 12.67 2.99
CA ALA A 118 2.64 11.97 1.74
C ALA A 118 1.85 10.66 1.93
N LYS A 119 1.15 10.20 0.90
CA LYS A 119 0.32 8.98 0.95
C LYS A 119 1.09 7.74 1.40
N GLY A 120 2.30 7.53 0.87
CA GLY A 120 3.16 6.39 1.26
C GLY A 120 3.57 6.45 2.73
N MET A 121 3.95 7.64 3.22
CA MET A 121 4.26 7.84 4.64
C MET A 121 3.05 7.60 5.54
N LEU A 122 1.86 8.06 5.13
CA LEU A 122 0.63 7.80 5.88
C LEU A 122 0.38 6.29 6.01
N ALA A 123 0.54 5.52 4.93
CA ALA A 123 0.37 4.06 4.97
C ALA A 123 1.36 3.38 5.93
N ILE A 124 2.63 3.82 5.94
CA ILE A 124 3.63 3.34 6.91
C ILE A 124 3.20 3.65 8.35
N LEU A 125 2.72 4.88 8.61
CA LEU A 125 2.29 5.32 9.93
C LEU A 125 1.00 4.62 10.40
N GLU A 126 0.07 4.31 9.49
CA GLU A 126 -1.13 3.52 9.78
C GLU A 126 -0.77 2.09 10.18
N ALA A 127 0.12 1.43 9.43
CA ALA A 127 0.61 0.09 9.79
C ALA A 127 1.38 0.09 11.12
N SER A 128 2.20 1.12 11.37
CA SER A 128 2.91 1.32 12.63
C SER A 128 1.96 1.51 13.82
N LYS A 129 0.88 2.28 13.63
CA LYS A 129 -0.19 2.46 14.62
C LYS A 129 -0.87 1.13 14.97
N GLU A 130 -1.13 0.28 13.99
CA GLU A 130 -1.75 -1.03 14.21
C GLU A 130 -0.85 -1.98 15.00
N LEU A 131 0.45 -2.01 14.68
CA LEU A 131 1.45 -2.74 15.45
C LEU A 131 1.52 -2.26 16.90
N ALA A 132 1.57 -0.95 17.12
CA ALA A 132 1.55 -0.38 18.46
C ALA A 132 0.27 -0.74 19.23
N ALA A 133 -0.90 -0.76 18.55
CA ALA A 133 -2.18 -1.11 19.16
C ALA A 133 -2.24 -2.58 19.63
N VAL A 134 -1.53 -3.50 18.96
CA VAL A 134 -1.40 -4.91 19.38
C VAL A 134 -0.22 -5.15 20.32
N GLY A 135 0.43 -4.09 20.80
CA GLY A 135 1.53 -4.14 21.76
C GLY A 135 2.90 -4.49 21.18
N ALA A 136 3.05 -4.48 19.85
CA ALA A 136 4.30 -4.76 19.17
C ALA A 136 4.90 -3.46 18.61
N LEU A 137 5.98 -2.98 19.20
CA LEU A 137 6.75 -1.87 18.62
C LEU A 137 7.79 -2.42 17.64
N VAL A 138 8.09 -1.64 16.60
CA VAL A 138 9.11 -2.00 15.61
C VAL A 138 10.41 -1.30 15.95
N ASP A 139 11.43 -2.11 16.21
CA ASP A 139 12.81 -1.66 16.33
C ASP A 139 13.49 -1.73 14.95
N VAL A 140 14.33 -0.75 14.65
CA VAL A 140 15.16 -0.66 13.45
C VAL A 140 16.62 -0.73 13.90
N ASP A 141 17.21 -1.90 13.72
CA ASP A 141 18.60 -2.17 14.08
C ASP A 141 19.51 -1.86 12.88
N HIS A 142 20.11 -0.67 12.86
CA HIS A 142 21.03 -0.25 11.80
C HIS A 142 22.37 -1.02 11.86
N LYS A 143 22.92 -1.40 10.71
CA LYS A 143 24.25 -2.02 10.63
C LYS A 143 25.32 -1.02 11.12
N GLY A 144 25.86 -1.26 12.31
CA GLY A 144 26.89 -0.41 12.94
C GLY A 144 26.36 0.86 13.62
N GLY A 145 25.04 1.02 13.73
CA GLY A 145 24.38 2.18 14.36
C GLY A 145 23.62 1.82 15.64
N ALA A 146 23.01 2.82 16.26
CA ALA A 146 22.10 2.61 17.39
C ALA A 146 20.75 2.08 16.88
N ALA A 147 20.13 1.20 17.67
CA ALA A 147 18.75 0.78 17.44
C ALA A 147 17.81 1.99 17.61
N GLN A 148 16.92 2.20 16.64
CA GLN A 148 15.90 3.25 16.69
C GLN A 148 14.51 2.61 16.67
N LYS A 149 13.53 3.29 17.27
CA LYS A 149 12.13 2.84 17.16
C LYS A 149 11.47 3.49 15.96
N LEU A 150 10.75 2.68 15.18
CA LEU A 150 9.91 3.21 14.12
C LEU A 150 8.81 4.09 14.74
N PRO A 151 8.64 5.35 14.32
CA PRO A 151 7.62 6.23 14.88
C PRO A 151 6.21 5.65 14.69
N ALA A 152 5.41 5.69 15.74
CA ALA A 152 4.01 5.28 15.72
C ALA A 152 3.14 6.46 16.18
N PRO A 153 2.15 6.91 15.40
CA PRO A 153 1.21 7.92 15.84
C PRO A 153 0.21 7.32 16.84
N THR A 154 -0.41 8.18 17.65
CA THR A 154 -1.52 7.79 18.50
C THR A 154 -2.73 7.37 17.66
N PRO A 155 -3.61 6.49 18.18
CA PRO A 155 -4.86 6.16 17.49
C PRO A 155 -5.71 7.39 17.18
N ARG A 156 -5.66 8.40 18.05
CA ARG A 156 -6.35 9.68 17.86
C ARG A 156 -5.81 10.45 16.64
N ALA A 157 -4.50 10.50 16.44
CA ALA A 157 -3.89 11.23 15.33
C ALA A 157 -4.37 10.75 13.96
N ILE A 158 -4.52 9.43 13.80
CA ILE A 158 -5.05 8.84 12.56
C ILE A 158 -6.57 9.00 12.46
N SER A 159 -7.31 8.66 13.51
CA SER A 159 -8.79 8.71 13.49
C SER A 159 -9.37 10.13 13.36
N ALA A 160 -8.62 11.16 13.77
CA ALA A 160 -9.02 12.56 13.62
C ALA A 160 -8.91 13.05 12.16
N LEU A 161 -8.14 12.37 11.31
CA LEU A 161 -8.05 12.76 9.91
C LEU A 161 -9.46 12.72 9.30
N PRO A 162 -9.86 13.79 8.58
CA PRO A 162 -11.11 13.73 7.85
C PRO A 162 -11.00 12.53 6.92
N ALA A 163 -11.98 11.61 7.02
CA ALA A 163 -12.09 10.51 6.08
C ALA A 163 -11.81 11.09 4.70
N HIS A 164 -10.86 10.49 3.97
CA HIS A 164 -10.69 10.83 2.57
C HIS A 164 -12.11 10.86 2.03
N LYS A 165 -12.55 12.04 1.55
CA LYS A 165 -13.78 12.07 0.77
C LYS A 165 -13.41 11.17 -0.40
N ASP A 166 -13.72 9.87 -0.29
CA ASP A 166 -13.74 8.94 -1.39
C ASP A 166 -14.34 9.75 -2.51
N ARG A 167 -13.56 9.96 -3.58
CA ARG A 167 -14.01 10.82 -4.66
C ARG A 167 -15.42 10.37 -4.96
N GLN A 168 -16.40 11.24 -4.68
CA GLN A 168 -17.79 10.79 -4.59
C GLN A 168 -18.09 9.95 -5.81
N SER A 169 -18.66 8.77 -5.57
CA SER A 169 -18.94 7.82 -6.62
C SER A 169 -19.61 8.54 -7.78
N ARG A 170 -19.12 8.32 -8.99
CA ARG A 170 -19.59 9.03 -10.18
C ARG A 170 -20.65 8.20 -10.87
N LYS A 171 -21.74 8.84 -11.28
CA LYS A 171 -22.64 8.24 -12.25
C LYS A 171 -21.91 8.16 -13.59
N VAL A 172 -21.91 6.99 -14.21
CA VAL A 172 -21.46 6.76 -15.58
C VAL A 172 -22.71 6.49 -16.40
N ASP A 173 -22.86 7.19 -17.52
CA ASP A 173 -24.01 7.09 -18.42
C ASP A 173 -23.54 7.57 -19.78
N GLY A 174 -23.14 6.63 -20.63
CA GLY A 174 -22.51 6.96 -21.91
C GLY A 174 -22.22 5.73 -22.74
N GLU A 175 -21.71 5.97 -23.93
CA GLU A 175 -21.42 4.95 -24.93
C GLU A 175 -20.00 4.42 -24.75
N VAL A 176 -19.82 3.10 -24.89
CA VAL A 176 -18.48 2.49 -24.88
C VAL A 176 -17.82 2.72 -26.23
N THR A 177 -16.77 3.55 -26.27
CA THR A 177 -16.10 3.99 -27.51
C THR A 177 -14.69 3.45 -27.69
N GLY A 178 -14.11 2.83 -26.65
CA GLY A 178 -12.73 2.37 -26.69
C GLY A 178 -12.42 1.37 -25.58
N LEU A 179 -11.27 0.71 -25.69
CA LEU A 179 -10.77 -0.28 -24.74
C LEU A 179 -9.34 0.08 -24.32
N GLY A 180 -9.03 -0.13 -23.05
CA GLY A 180 -7.72 0.13 -22.44
C GLY A 180 -7.03 -1.15 -21.95
N ARG A 181 -5.99 -0.99 -21.13
CA ARG A 181 -5.23 -2.12 -20.60
C ARG A 181 -5.88 -2.59 -19.30
N GLY A 182 -6.56 -3.73 -19.34
CA GLY A 182 -7.13 -4.35 -18.14
C GLY A 182 -6.09 -4.77 -17.10
N ASP A 183 -6.57 -5.00 -15.88
CA ASP A 183 -5.80 -5.57 -14.77
C ASP A 183 -6.56 -6.75 -14.12
N ALA A 184 -6.07 -7.24 -12.97
CA ALA A 184 -6.69 -8.37 -12.28
C ALA A 184 -8.15 -8.12 -11.82
N ARG A 185 -8.62 -6.86 -11.83
CA ARG A 185 -9.98 -6.48 -11.45
C ARG A 185 -10.94 -6.55 -12.65
N GLY A 186 -10.44 -6.42 -13.87
CA GLY A 186 -11.25 -6.46 -15.10
C GLY A 186 -10.64 -5.67 -16.25
N CYS A 187 -11.47 -5.35 -17.25
CA CYS A 187 -11.04 -4.60 -18.44
C CYS A 187 -11.36 -3.10 -18.35
N GLU A 188 -10.48 -2.29 -18.93
CA GLU A 188 -10.70 -0.85 -19.08
C GLU A 188 -11.54 -0.57 -20.33
N VAL A 189 -12.56 0.27 -20.17
CA VAL A 189 -13.38 0.79 -21.27
C VAL A 189 -13.40 2.31 -21.26
N GLN A 190 -13.39 2.93 -22.44
CA GLN A 190 -13.53 4.36 -22.62
C GLN A 190 -14.99 4.71 -22.86
N ILE A 191 -15.48 5.75 -22.17
CA ILE A 191 -16.86 6.22 -22.32
C ILE A 191 -16.90 7.57 -23.05
N ASP A 192 -17.73 7.66 -24.09
CA ASP A 192 -17.95 8.84 -24.95
C ASP A 192 -16.66 9.48 -25.51
N GLY A 193 -15.64 8.68 -25.80
CA GLY A 193 -14.31 9.15 -26.23
C GLY A 193 -13.52 9.89 -25.15
N GLY A 194 -14.00 9.87 -23.91
CA GLY A 194 -13.44 10.57 -22.77
C GLY A 194 -12.59 9.68 -21.88
N ARG A 195 -13.06 9.47 -20.66
CA ARG A 195 -12.29 8.83 -19.59
C ARG A 195 -12.40 7.31 -19.66
N TYR A 196 -11.34 6.64 -19.21
CA TYR A 196 -11.31 5.20 -19.00
C TYR A 196 -11.80 4.81 -17.60
N PHE A 197 -12.53 3.71 -17.57
CA PHE A 197 -13.04 3.08 -16.36
C PHE A 197 -12.75 1.59 -16.40
N ILE A 198 -12.35 1.01 -15.27
CA ILE A 198 -12.30 -0.46 -15.16
C ILE A 198 -13.70 -0.96 -14.88
N VAL A 199 -14.15 -1.95 -15.63
CA VAL A 199 -15.39 -2.66 -15.37
C VAL A 199 -15.04 -3.99 -14.70
N ARG A 200 -15.50 -4.16 -13.46
CA ARG A 200 -15.10 -5.31 -12.65
C ARG A 200 -15.59 -6.62 -13.28
N ASN A 201 -14.72 -7.63 -13.32
CA ASN A 201 -14.97 -8.95 -13.89
C ASN A 201 -15.35 -8.94 -15.39
N LEU A 202 -15.10 -7.85 -16.11
CA LEU A 202 -15.31 -7.80 -17.55
C LEU A 202 -14.15 -8.50 -18.27
N ALA A 203 -14.47 -9.51 -19.07
CA ALA A 203 -13.50 -10.15 -19.95
C ALA A 203 -13.20 -9.27 -21.18
N LEU A 204 -12.00 -9.41 -21.74
CA LEU A 204 -11.55 -8.60 -22.88
C LEU A 204 -12.44 -8.80 -24.12
N GLU A 205 -12.89 -10.04 -24.35
CA GLU A 205 -13.74 -10.42 -25.47
C GLU A 205 -15.10 -9.72 -25.39
N ASP A 206 -15.69 -9.67 -24.20
CA ASP A 206 -16.93 -8.94 -23.94
C ASP A 206 -16.73 -7.43 -24.10
N ALA A 207 -15.63 -6.88 -23.56
CA ALA A 207 -15.29 -5.47 -23.72
C ALA A 207 -15.16 -5.07 -25.20
N TRP A 208 -14.54 -5.92 -26.02
CA TRP A 208 -14.44 -5.72 -27.47
C TRP A 208 -15.82 -5.70 -28.13
N SER A 209 -16.70 -6.64 -27.75
CA SER A 209 -18.07 -6.69 -28.29
C SER A 209 -18.84 -5.40 -27.97
N TRP A 210 -18.66 -4.81 -26.79
CA TRP A 210 -19.33 -3.58 -26.38
C TRP A 210 -18.86 -2.37 -27.18
N VAL A 211 -17.56 -2.29 -27.46
CA VAL A 211 -16.99 -1.21 -28.29
C VAL A 211 -17.52 -1.31 -29.72
N MET A 212 -17.55 -2.52 -30.30
CA MET A 212 -18.07 -2.74 -31.65
C MET A 212 -19.55 -2.42 -31.77
N ALA A 213 -20.34 -2.78 -30.75
CA ALA A 213 -21.77 -2.50 -30.68
C ALA A 213 -22.09 -1.06 -30.29
N ARG A 214 -21.09 -0.23 -29.94
CA ARG A 214 -21.28 1.12 -29.39
C ARG A 214 -22.29 1.08 -28.24
N ALA A 215 -22.13 0.10 -27.37
CA ALA A 215 -23.14 -0.25 -26.39
C ALA A 215 -23.21 0.80 -25.27
N LYS A 216 -24.42 1.02 -24.73
CA LYS A 216 -24.63 2.05 -23.71
C LYS A 216 -24.40 1.46 -22.32
N LEU A 217 -23.41 2.00 -21.60
CA LEU A 217 -23.05 1.63 -20.25
C LEU A 217 -23.61 2.65 -19.26
N THR A 218 -24.41 2.17 -18.31
CA THR A 218 -24.88 2.97 -17.18
C THR A 218 -24.49 2.32 -15.86
N GLY A 219 -24.04 3.10 -14.89
CA GLY A 219 -23.62 2.55 -13.62
C GLY A 219 -23.07 3.59 -12.66
N LYS A 220 -22.49 3.08 -11.57
CA LYS A 220 -21.86 3.90 -10.54
C LYS A 220 -20.40 3.46 -10.40
N ALA A 221 -19.49 4.38 -10.70
CA ALA A 221 -18.06 4.14 -10.57
C ALA A 221 -17.55 4.64 -9.22
N ASN A 222 -16.83 3.78 -8.51
CA ASN A 222 -16.14 4.09 -7.27
C ASN A 222 -14.65 4.30 -7.55
N TRP A 223 -13.98 5.08 -6.71
CA TRP A 223 -12.54 5.24 -6.83
C TRP A 223 -11.83 4.08 -6.13
N ASP A 224 -11.04 3.30 -6.87
CA ASP A 224 -10.32 2.14 -6.34
C ASP A 224 -8.91 2.10 -6.97
N ASN A 225 -7.89 2.09 -6.11
CA ASN A 225 -6.47 2.03 -6.46
C ASN A 225 -6.02 2.98 -7.58
N GLY A 226 -6.48 4.24 -7.53
CA GLY A 226 -6.03 5.29 -8.45
C GLY A 226 -6.81 5.37 -9.77
N GLN A 227 -7.87 4.58 -9.93
CA GLN A 227 -8.75 4.58 -11.10
C GLN A 227 -10.23 4.50 -10.71
N TRP A 228 -11.10 4.80 -11.66
CA TRP A 228 -12.55 4.64 -11.48
C TRP A 228 -12.96 3.23 -11.88
N VAL A 229 -13.61 2.51 -10.97
CA VAL A 229 -14.05 1.12 -11.14
C VAL A 229 -15.58 1.05 -11.06
N LEU A 230 -16.22 0.41 -12.05
CA LEU A 230 -17.64 0.09 -12.02
C LEU A 230 -17.83 -1.32 -11.45
N ASP A 231 -18.38 -1.38 -10.24
CA ASP A 231 -18.71 -2.65 -9.57
C ASP A 231 -20.12 -3.15 -9.95
N THR A 232 -21.03 -2.23 -10.26
CA THR A 232 -22.40 -2.54 -10.67
C THR A 232 -22.79 -1.64 -11.83
N TYR A 233 -23.21 -2.26 -12.92
CA TYR A 233 -23.55 -1.59 -14.16
C TYR A 233 -24.67 -2.31 -14.90
N GLN A 234 -25.31 -1.58 -15.81
CA GLN A 234 -26.28 -2.08 -16.76
C GLN A 234 -25.81 -1.73 -18.16
N MET A 235 -25.86 -2.73 -19.03
CA MET A 235 -25.64 -2.56 -20.47
C MET A 235 -26.98 -2.54 -21.17
N GLN A 236 -27.19 -1.53 -22.01
CA GLN A 236 -28.25 -1.54 -23.01
C GLN A 236 -27.62 -1.77 -24.36
N ASP A 237 -27.96 -2.90 -24.96
CA ASP A 237 -27.67 -3.15 -26.36
C ASP A 237 -28.54 -2.19 -27.18
N GLN A 238 -27.91 -1.36 -28.00
CA GLN A 238 -28.65 -0.79 -29.12
C GLN A 238 -28.96 -1.93 -30.07
N LEU A 239 -30.18 -2.46 -29.98
CA LEU A 239 -30.77 -3.23 -31.06
C LEU A 239 -30.69 -2.36 -32.32
N VAL A 240 -29.71 -2.67 -33.17
CA VAL A 240 -29.63 -2.11 -34.52
C VAL A 240 -30.88 -2.61 -35.24
N LEU A 241 -31.90 -1.76 -35.32
CA LEU A 241 -32.93 -1.91 -36.34
C LEU A 241 -32.21 -1.72 -37.67
N SER A 242 -32.07 -2.85 -38.37
CA SER A 242 -31.62 -3.00 -39.75
C SER A 242 -32.20 -1.95 -40.70
#